data_AF-A0A2P4PGM8-F1
#
_entry.id   AF-A0A2P4PGM8-F1
#
_cell.length_a   1.000
_cell.length_b   1.000
_cell.length_c   1.000
_cell.angle_alpha   90.00
_cell.angle_beta   90.00
_cell.angle_gamma   90.00
#
_symmetry.space_group_name_H-M   'P 1'
#
loop_
_entity.id
_entity.type
_entity.pdbx_description
1 polymer ?
#
loop_
_entity_poly.entity_id
_entity_poly.type
_entity_poly.pdbx_seq_one_letter_code
_entity_poly.pdbx_strand_id
1 'polypeptide(L)'
;GTFITNADEIWKECVKEMIEFCKENELLQLWVYLWREWYSKEKWNLWARAANKNISHIKTTMIVESHWRHIKHDHLYKFHKPRVDHLCFILVKKVISQQLYRIQLLQQGRYSVPWRKEFKKEWKQHEK
;
A
#
# COMPACT_ATOMS: atom_id res chain seq x y z
N GLY A 1 -14.96 -16.80 -4.18
CA GLY A 1 -13.67 -16.95 -3.49
C GLY A 1 -13.91 -16.69 -2.02
N THR A 2 -13.48 -17.61 -1.15
CA THR A 2 -13.50 -17.43 0.29
C THR A 2 -12.48 -16.34 0.63
N PHE A 3 -12.95 -15.19 1.11
CA PHE A 3 -12.06 -14.13 1.57
C PHE A 3 -11.44 -14.58 2.88
N ILE A 4 -10.11 -14.76 2.90
CA ILE A 4 -9.37 -15.06 4.11
C ILE A 4 -9.44 -13.82 5.00
N THR A 5 -10.10 -13.96 6.15
CA THR A 5 -10.35 -12.85 7.10
C THR A 5 -9.33 -12.82 8.23
N ASN A 6 -8.48 -13.85 8.36
CA ASN A 6 -7.50 -13.95 9.44
C ASN A 6 -6.14 -13.39 9.01
N ALA A 7 -5.67 -12.35 9.71
CA ALA A 7 -4.38 -11.71 9.49
C ALA A 7 -3.18 -12.68 9.51
N ASP A 8 -3.24 -13.71 10.36
CA ASP A 8 -2.17 -14.72 10.44
C ASP A 8 -2.17 -15.67 9.25
N GLU A 9 -3.34 -15.97 8.72
CA GLU A 9 -3.50 -16.83 7.54
C GLU A 9 -3.03 -16.09 6.29
N ILE A 10 -3.41 -14.81 6.14
CA ILE A 10 -2.90 -13.92 5.08
C ILE A 10 -1.37 -13.86 5.13
N TRP A 11 -0.79 -13.66 6.31
CA TRP A 11 0.66 -13.64 6.46
C TRP A 11 1.31 -14.95 6.02
N LYS A 12 0.79 -16.09 6.47
CA LYS A 12 1.31 -17.42 6.10
C LYS A 12 1.23 -17.67 4.60
N GLU A 13 0.12 -17.30 3.97
CA GLU A 13 -0.04 -17.45 2.52
C GLU A 13 0.94 -16.56 1.75
N CYS A 14 1.07 -15.27 2.09
CA CYS A 14 2.01 -14.38 1.41
C CYS A 14 3.47 -14.82 1.61
N VAL A 15 3.83 -15.34 2.79
CA VAL A 15 5.15 -15.92 3.07
C VAL A 15 5.38 -17.15 2.18
N LYS A 16 4.39 -18.04 2.12
CA LYS A 16 4.45 -19.29 1.35
C LYS A 16 4.61 -19.01 -0.14
N GLU A 17 3.79 -18.13 -0.69
CA GLU A 17 3.85 -17.72 -2.09
C GLU A 17 5.23 -17.16 -2.44
N MET A 18 5.77 -16.26 -1.60
CA MET A 18 7.05 -15.62 -1.88
C MET A 18 8.23 -16.58 -1.78
N ILE A 19 8.24 -17.50 -0.80
CA ILE A 19 9.32 -18.49 -0.69
C ILE A 19 9.25 -19.52 -1.82
N GLU A 20 8.05 -19.93 -2.24
CA GLU A 20 7.85 -20.83 -3.39
C GLU A 20 8.36 -20.17 -4.67
N PHE A 21 7.94 -18.93 -4.95
CA PHE A 21 8.45 -18.14 -6.06
C PHE A 21 9.98 -18.02 -6.06
N CYS A 22 10.59 -17.71 -4.91
CA CYS A 22 12.03 -17.58 -4.80
C CYS A 22 12.76 -18.92 -5.02
N LYS A 23 12.19 -20.05 -4.57
CA LYS A 23 12.76 -21.38 -4.79
C LYS A 23 12.71 -21.78 -6.25
N GLU A 24 11.58 -21.57 -6.92
CA GLU A 24 11.37 -21.91 -8.33
C GLU A 24 12.28 -21.12 -9.27
N ASN A 25 12.66 -19.91 -8.89
CA ASN A 25 13.52 -19.03 -9.69
C ASN A 25 14.99 -18.99 -9.21
N GLU A 26 15.40 -19.87 -8.30
CA GLU A 26 16.75 -19.93 -7.72
C GLU A 26 17.21 -18.63 -7.02
N LEU A 27 16.26 -17.85 -6.50
CA LEU A 27 16.47 -16.55 -5.85
C LEU A 27 16.59 -16.66 -4.32
N LEU A 28 17.29 -17.67 -3.81
CA LEU A 28 17.39 -17.92 -2.36
C LEU A 28 17.99 -16.74 -1.57
N GLN A 29 18.98 -16.04 -2.14
CA GLN A 29 19.56 -14.86 -1.49
C GLN A 29 18.54 -13.72 -1.35
N LEU A 30 17.68 -13.54 -2.36
CA LEU A 30 16.59 -12.58 -2.31
C LEU A 30 15.60 -12.95 -1.21
N TRP A 31 15.25 -14.24 -1.08
CA TRP A 31 14.39 -14.71 0.00
C TRP A 31 14.95 -14.36 1.38
N VAL A 32 16.26 -14.58 1.62
CA VAL A 32 16.89 -14.24 2.90
C VAL A 32 16.72 -12.75 3.23
N TYR A 33 16.94 -11.88 2.25
CA TYR A 33 16.70 -10.44 2.40
C TYR A 33 15.23 -10.11 2.68
N LEU A 34 14.32 -10.66 1.88
CA LEU A 34 12.87 -10.44 2.01
C LEU A 34 12.36 -10.92 3.37
N TRP A 35 12.81 -12.07 3.86
CA TRP A 35 12.47 -12.55 5.19
C TRP A 35 12.95 -11.59 6.27
N ARG A 36 14.23 -11.19 6.23
CA ARG A 36 14.84 -10.33 7.25
C ARG A 36 14.17 -8.96 7.32
N GLU A 37 13.87 -8.35 6.18
CA GLU A 37 13.41 -6.95 6.13
C GLU A 37 11.89 -6.80 6.02
N TRP A 38 11.16 -7.80 5.52
CA TRP A 38 9.74 -7.66 5.18
C TRP A 38 8.84 -8.73 5.78
N TYR A 39 9.19 -10.02 5.62
CA TYR A 39 8.26 -11.12 5.88
C TYR A 39 8.38 -11.75 7.28
N SER A 40 9.45 -11.49 8.02
CA SER A 40 9.52 -11.86 9.44
C SER A 40 8.37 -11.22 10.22
N LYS A 41 7.84 -11.92 11.23
CA LYS A 41 6.60 -11.50 11.91
C LYS A 41 6.73 -10.09 12.52
N GLU A 42 7.89 -9.79 13.10
CA GLU A 42 8.19 -8.47 13.67
C GLU A 42 8.12 -7.37 12.61
N LYS A 43 8.73 -7.57 11.44
CA LYS A 43 8.74 -6.59 10.34
C LYS A 43 7.38 -6.49 9.66
N TRP A 44 6.73 -7.62 9.41
CA TRP A 44 5.41 -7.69 8.80
C TRP A 44 4.41 -6.80 9.55
N ASN A 45 4.41 -6.85 10.88
CA ASN A 45 3.52 -6.02 11.70
C ASN A 45 3.73 -4.50 11.54
N LEU A 46 4.90 -4.06 11.06
CA LEU A 46 5.21 -2.64 10.87
C LEU A 46 4.66 -2.08 9.56
N TRP A 47 4.63 -2.88 8.49
CA TRP A 47 4.27 -2.37 7.16
C TRP A 47 2.99 -2.99 6.61
N ALA A 48 2.66 -4.23 6.98
CA ALA A 48 1.53 -4.94 6.41
C ALA A 48 0.23 -4.46 7.06
N ARG A 49 -0.64 -3.86 6.24
CA ARG A 49 -1.98 -3.44 6.67
C ARG A 49 -2.83 -4.61 7.15
N ALA A 50 -2.59 -5.82 6.65
CA ALA A 50 -3.25 -7.04 7.11
C ALA A 50 -3.05 -7.30 8.61
N ALA A 51 -1.91 -6.88 9.18
CA ALA A 51 -1.63 -7.02 10.61
C ALA A 51 -2.43 -6.02 11.48
N ASN A 52 -3.00 -4.97 10.88
CA ASN A 52 -3.70 -3.93 11.62
C ASN A 52 -5.22 -4.16 11.61
N LYS A 53 -5.75 -4.56 12.77
CA LYS A 53 -7.19 -4.84 12.98
C LYS A 53 -8.09 -3.63 12.72
N ASN A 54 -7.56 -2.41 12.79
CA ASN A 54 -8.33 -1.17 12.57
C ASN A 54 -8.45 -0.79 11.09
N ILE A 55 -7.75 -1.49 10.19
CA ILE A 55 -7.69 -1.17 8.76
C ILE A 55 -8.34 -2.29 7.94
N SER A 56 -9.44 -1.97 7.27
CA SER A 56 -10.13 -2.93 6.38
C SER A 56 -9.25 -3.39 5.20
N HIS A 57 -9.18 -4.72 4.99
CA HIS A 57 -8.37 -5.34 3.95
C HIS A 57 -8.89 -5.05 2.53
N ILE A 58 -10.20 -5.07 2.30
CA ILE A 58 -10.84 -4.87 0.99
C ILE A 58 -10.50 -3.50 0.40
N LYS A 59 -10.38 -2.47 1.24
CA LYS A 59 -10.00 -1.13 0.80
C LYS A 59 -8.53 -1.04 0.38
N THR A 60 -7.69 -1.99 0.77
CA THR A 60 -6.23 -1.88 0.62
C THR A 60 -5.78 -2.13 -0.82
N THR A 61 -6.29 -3.17 -1.49
CA THR A 61 -5.97 -3.44 -2.91
C THR A 61 -6.39 -2.29 -3.81
N MET A 62 -7.62 -1.78 -3.61
CA MET A 62 -8.14 -0.63 -4.36
C MET A 62 -7.30 0.63 -4.16
N ILE A 63 -6.85 0.90 -2.91
CA ILE A 63 -5.97 2.03 -2.61
C ILE A 63 -4.61 1.88 -3.31
N VAL A 64 -4.03 0.68 -3.27
CA VAL A 64 -2.72 0.39 -3.89
C VAL A 64 -2.82 0.54 -5.41
N GLU A 65 -3.84 -0.03 -6.05
CA GLU A 65 -4.08 0.10 -7.49
C GLU A 65 -4.33 1.55 -7.91
N SER A 66 -5.17 2.27 -7.15
CA SER A 66 -5.43 3.70 -7.38
C SER A 66 -4.15 4.52 -7.27
N HIS A 67 -3.31 4.24 -6.27
CA HIS A 67 -2.03 4.91 -6.09
C HIS A 67 -1.06 4.63 -7.25
N TRP A 68 -0.93 3.36 -7.67
CA TRP A 68 -0.10 3.00 -8.81
C TRP A 68 -0.62 3.58 -10.12
N ARG A 69 -1.94 3.66 -10.30
CA ARG A 69 -2.55 4.35 -11.46
C ARG A 69 -2.13 5.82 -11.49
N HIS A 70 -2.24 6.53 -10.37
CA HIS A 70 -1.82 7.93 -10.27
C HIS A 70 -0.34 8.12 -10.63
N ILE A 71 0.57 7.31 -10.07
CA ILE A 71 2.00 7.40 -10.39
C ILE A 71 2.25 7.11 -11.88
N LYS A 72 1.66 6.04 -12.42
CA LYS A 72 1.88 5.63 -13.82
C LYS A 72 1.35 6.66 -14.81
N HIS A 73 0.12 7.14 -14.64
CA HIS A 73 -0.52 8.05 -15.58
C HIS A 73 -0.06 9.50 -15.42
N ASP A 74 0.13 9.98 -14.19
CA ASP A 74 0.35 11.41 -13.98
C ASP A 74 1.84 11.78 -13.99
N HIS A 75 2.72 10.81 -13.70
CA HIS A 75 4.16 11.06 -13.62
C HIS A 75 5.00 10.24 -14.59
N LEU A 76 4.62 8.99 -14.88
CA LEU A 76 5.44 8.08 -15.69
C LEU A 76 4.96 7.90 -17.13
N TYR A 77 3.88 8.55 -17.57
CA TYR A 77 3.27 8.26 -18.89
C TYR A 77 4.21 8.46 -20.10
N LYS A 78 5.23 9.32 -19.97
CA LYS A 78 6.25 9.57 -21.01
C LYS A 78 7.48 8.67 -20.90
N PHE A 79 7.63 7.94 -19.80
CA PHE A 79 8.80 7.13 -19.53
C PHE A 79 8.49 5.67 -19.81
N HIS A 80 9.06 5.15 -20.91
CA HIS A 80 9.00 3.72 -21.17
C HIS A 80 10.07 3.02 -20.33
N LYS A 81 9.65 2.15 -19.41
CA LYS A 81 10.53 1.40 -18.48
C LYS A 81 11.48 2.32 -17.68
N PRO A 82 10.94 3.21 -16.82
CA PRO A 82 11.77 4.08 -15.98
C PRO A 82 12.67 3.24 -15.08
N ARG A 83 13.93 3.67 -14.91
CA ARG A 83 14.81 3.06 -13.91
C ARG A 83 14.29 3.33 -12.50
N VAL A 84 14.66 2.46 -11.56
CA VAL A 84 14.21 2.53 -10.16
C VAL A 84 14.62 3.86 -9.51
N ASP A 85 15.83 4.35 -9.78
CA ASP A 85 16.33 5.65 -9.33
C ASP A 85 15.42 6.81 -9.78
N HIS A 86 14.98 6.81 -11.04
CA HIS A 86 14.07 7.83 -11.55
C HIS A 86 12.68 7.75 -10.91
N LEU A 87 12.18 6.54 -10.66
CA LEU A 87 10.95 6.33 -9.91
C LEU A 87 11.07 6.88 -8.48
N CYS A 88 12.15 6.56 -7.76
CA CYS A 88 12.42 7.09 -6.43
C CYS A 88 12.46 8.62 -6.43
N PHE A 89 13.12 9.23 -7.41
CA PHE A 89 13.15 10.68 -7.57
C PHE A 89 11.75 11.28 -7.73
N ILE A 90 10.91 10.69 -8.59
CA ILE A 90 9.52 11.14 -8.79
C ILE A 90 8.70 11.00 -7.52
N LEU A 91 8.82 9.87 -6.82
CA LEU A 91 8.07 9.63 -5.57
C LEU A 91 8.41 10.69 -4.52
N VAL A 92 9.71 10.96 -4.30
CA VAL A 92 10.17 11.91 -3.29
C VAL A 92 9.85 13.35 -3.68
N LYS A 93 10.20 13.75 -4.90
CA LYS A 93 10.15 15.15 -5.31
C LYS A 93 8.79 15.61 -5.82
N LYS A 94 7.97 14.71 -6.36
CA LYS A 94 6.65 15.07 -6.92
C LYS A 94 5.52 14.54 -6.06
N VAL A 95 5.44 13.22 -5.90
CA VAL A 95 4.29 12.57 -5.27
C VAL A 95 4.17 12.98 -3.80
N ILE A 96 5.22 12.75 -3.00
CA ILE A 96 5.21 13.07 -1.56
C ILE A 96 4.98 14.57 -1.34
N SER A 97 5.68 15.42 -2.10
CA SER A 97 5.54 16.87 -1.99
C SER A 97 4.10 17.34 -2.26
N GLN A 98 3.44 16.78 -3.28
CA GLN A 98 2.04 17.08 -3.58
C GLN A 98 1.09 16.58 -2.48
N GLN A 99 1.32 15.40 -1.91
CA GLN A 99 0.47 14.89 -0.82
C GLN A 99 0.64 15.71 0.45
N LEU A 100 1.86 16.09 0.82
CA LEU A 100 2.11 16.96 1.98
C LEU A 100 1.40 18.30 1.84
N TYR A 101 1.46 18.91 0.65
CA TYR A 101 0.72 20.14 0.38
C TYR A 101 -0.80 19.97 0.53
N ARG A 102 -1.37 18.87 0.00
CA ARG A 102 -2.79 18.55 0.18
C ARG A 102 -3.17 18.36 1.65
N ILE A 103 -2.32 17.69 2.44
CA ILE A 103 -2.51 17.52 3.88
C ILE A 103 -2.50 18.88 4.60
N GLN A 104 -1.57 19.76 4.24
CA GLN A 104 -1.51 21.12 4.80
C GLN A 104 -2.79 21.90 4.50
N LEU A 105 -3.30 21.85 3.26
CA LEU A 105 -4.57 22.49 2.92
C LEU A 105 -5.77 21.90 3.66
N LEU A 106 -5.79 20.59 3.90
CA LEU A 106 -6.81 19.93 4.73
C LEU A 106 -6.77 20.44 6.17
N GLN A 107 -5.57 20.53 6.76
CA GLN A 107 -5.38 21.02 8.14
C GLN A 107 -5.81 22.47 8.29
N GLN A 108 -5.59 23.30 7.26
CA GLN A 108 -6.01 24.70 7.22
C GLN A 108 -7.51 24.87 6.90
N GLY A 109 -8.26 23.78 6.64
CA GLY A 109 -9.65 23.85 6.23
C GLY A 109 -9.88 24.44 4.84
N ARG A 110 -8.81 24.70 4.07
CA ARG A 110 -8.85 25.28 2.71
C ARG A 110 -9.12 24.26 1.63
N TYR A 111 -9.04 22.99 1.97
CA TYR A 111 -9.41 21.88 1.10
C TYR A 111 -10.33 20.94 1.87
N SER A 112 -11.38 20.46 1.21
CA SER A 112 -12.25 19.41 1.72
C SER A 112 -12.33 18.32 0.68
N VAL A 113 -12.00 17.08 1.06
CA VAL A 113 -12.15 15.95 0.14
C VAL A 113 -13.65 15.70 -0.13
N PRO A 114 -14.09 15.55 -1.39
CA PRO A 114 -15.50 15.42 -1.74
C PRO A 114 -16.21 14.29 -0.99
N TRP A 115 -15.54 13.14 -0.87
CA TRP A 115 -16.06 11.95 -0.21
C TRP A 115 -16.16 12.06 1.33
N ARG A 116 -15.59 13.10 1.97
CA ARG A 116 -15.56 13.23 3.44
C ARG A 116 -16.97 13.27 4.04
N LYS A 117 -17.89 13.96 3.38
CA LYS A 117 -19.27 14.13 3.89
C LYS A 117 -20.03 12.81 3.84
N GLU A 118 -19.98 12.12 2.72
CA GLU A 118 -20.61 10.81 2.53
C GLU A 118 -20.01 9.76 3.46
N PHE A 119 -18.67 9.67 3.52
CA PHE A 119 -17.98 8.77 4.45
C PHE A 119 -18.39 9.01 5.91
N LYS A 120 -18.44 10.27 6.37
CA LYS A 120 -18.84 10.60 7.75
C LYS A 120 -20.31 10.21 8.02
N LYS A 121 -21.17 10.30 7.01
CA LYS A 121 -22.59 9.89 7.10
C LYS A 121 -22.69 8.37 7.25
N GLU A 122 -22.02 7.61 6.38
CA GLU A 122 -21.98 6.14 6.46
C GLU A 122 -21.37 5.65 7.77
N TRP A 123 -20.26 6.26 8.20
CA TRP A 123 -19.60 5.91 9.46
C TRP A 123 -20.54 5.99 10.65
N LYS A 124 -21.27 7.10 10.80
CA LYS A 124 -22.24 7.30 11.89
C LYS A 124 -23.42 6.33 11.85
N GLN A 125 -23.76 5.80 10.68
CA GLN A 125 -24.82 4.79 10.55
C GLN A 125 -24.37 3.41 11.04
N HIS A 126 -23.08 3.11 10.91
CA HIS A 126 -22.47 1.84 11.33
C HIS A 126 -21.82 1.88 12.73
N GLU A 127 -21.81 3.04 13.38
CA GLU A 127 -21.29 3.23 14.75
C GLU A 127 -22.34 2.88 15.84
N LYS A 128 -23.57 2.53 15.43
CA LYS A 128 -24.63 1.96 16.29
C LYS A 128 -24.70 0.45 16.12
#